data_AF-A0A7R9CQH8-F1
#
_entry.id   AF-A0A7R9CQH8-F1
#
_cell.length_a   1.000
_cell.length_b   1.000
_cell.length_c   1.000
_cell.angle_alpha   90.00
_cell.angle_beta   90.00
_cell.angle_gamma   90.00
#
_symmetry.space_group_name_H-M   'P 1'
#
loop_
_entity.id
_entity.type
_entity.pdbx_description
1 polymer ?
#
loop_
_entity_poly.entity_id
_entity_poly.type
_entity_poly.pdbx_seq_one_letter_code
_entity_poly.pdbx_strand_id
1 'polypeptide(L)'
;MGIEPEKSVLMRISAPIKSHWSKMHNLDFEALQGTSEYKEKYRKAMIEWGENIRREDYGYFCRAAVDMFHAIEKPVWIVSDIRRKSDLQWFRENFSNVMKCMRITSSDNIRTQRGWVFTPGVDDVESECGLDDVTDWDWLIYNNGDQEEYEAALKPVLEWLK
;
A
#
# COMPACT_ATOMS: atom_id res chain seq x y z
N MET A 1 -3.68 -23.95 -1.07
CA MET A 1 -4.72 -23.24 -0.30
C MET A 1 -4.47 -21.77 -0.51
N GLY A 2 -5.33 -21.09 -1.27
CA GLY A 2 -5.10 -19.73 -1.73
C GLY A 2 -6.43 -19.09 -2.14
N ILE A 3 -6.41 -17.77 -2.30
CA ILE A 3 -7.59 -17.03 -2.73
C ILE A 3 -7.75 -17.24 -4.24
N GLU A 4 -8.97 -17.58 -4.67
CA GLU A 4 -9.30 -17.69 -6.10
C GLU A 4 -9.05 -16.33 -6.79
N PRO A 5 -8.19 -16.26 -7.83
CA PRO A 5 -7.89 -15.01 -8.53
C PRO A 5 -9.14 -14.30 -9.07
N GLU A 6 -10.13 -15.07 -9.51
CA GLU A 6 -11.42 -14.59 -10.01
C GLU A 6 -12.29 -13.93 -8.93
N LYS A 7 -12.09 -14.28 -7.65
CA LYS A 7 -12.84 -13.76 -6.49
C LYS A 7 -12.09 -12.67 -5.74
N SER A 8 -10.90 -12.28 -6.18
CA SER A 8 -10.08 -11.29 -5.49
C SER A 8 -9.53 -10.22 -6.40
N VAL A 9 -9.18 -9.09 -5.79
CA VAL A 9 -8.48 -8.00 -6.48
C VAL A 9 -7.32 -7.49 -5.64
N LEU A 10 -6.17 -7.31 -6.28
CA LEU A 10 -5.01 -6.63 -5.70
C LEU A 10 -5.03 -5.16 -6.10
N MET A 11 -5.47 -4.32 -5.18
CA MET A 11 -5.52 -2.87 -5.35
C MET A 11 -4.23 -2.19 -4.91
N ARG A 12 -3.91 -1.10 -5.61
CA ARG A 12 -2.80 -0.22 -5.30
C ARG A 12 -3.27 1.24 -5.30
N ILE A 13 -3.17 1.92 -4.16
CA ILE A 13 -3.43 3.36 -4.00
C ILE A 13 -2.45 4.19 -4.85
N SER A 14 -1.23 3.69 -5.06
CA SER A 14 -0.26 4.36 -5.93
C SER A 14 -0.65 4.37 -7.41
N ALA A 15 -1.53 3.47 -7.87
CA ALA A 15 -1.93 3.40 -9.27
C ALA A 15 -2.76 4.62 -9.73
N PRO A 16 -3.85 5.03 -9.05
CA PRO A 16 -4.58 6.24 -9.41
C PRO A 16 -3.73 7.51 -9.25
N ILE A 17 -2.84 7.58 -8.26
CA ILE A 17 -1.90 8.71 -8.11
C ILE A 17 -1.09 8.89 -9.40
N LYS A 18 -0.43 7.82 -9.87
CA LYS A 18 0.38 7.87 -11.09
C LYS A 18 -0.46 8.20 -12.33
N SER A 19 -1.66 7.62 -12.44
CA SER A 19 -2.53 7.82 -13.61
C SER A 19 -3.06 9.24 -13.70
N HIS A 20 -3.46 9.82 -12.57
CA HIS A 20 -4.02 11.16 -12.54
C HIS A 20 -2.92 12.21 -12.70
N TRP A 21 -1.77 12.01 -12.06
CA TRP A 21 -0.58 12.85 -12.24
C TRP A 21 -0.10 12.84 -13.70
N SER A 22 -0.01 11.67 -14.33
CA SER A 22 0.45 11.56 -15.71
C SER A 22 -0.49 12.26 -16.69
N LYS A 23 -1.81 12.11 -16.51
CA LYS A 23 -2.82 12.82 -17.32
C LYS A 23 -2.74 14.33 -17.16
N MET A 24 -2.58 14.83 -15.94
CA MET A 24 -2.49 16.28 -15.66
C MET A 24 -1.26 16.93 -16.29
N HIS A 25 -0.12 16.22 -16.28
CA HIS A 25 1.16 16.73 -16.77
C HIS A 25 1.50 16.29 -18.20
N ASN A 26 0.57 15.62 -18.90
CA ASN A 26 0.78 15.03 -20.22
C ASN A 26 2.06 14.16 -20.27
N LEU A 27 2.29 13.39 -19.21
CA LEU A 27 3.44 12.48 -19.08
C LEU A 27 3.07 11.09 -19.55
N ASP A 28 4.06 10.38 -20.08
CA ASP A 28 3.94 8.97 -20.41
C ASP A 28 3.78 8.13 -19.13
N PHE A 29 2.62 7.51 -18.98
CA PHE A 29 2.28 6.68 -17.82
C PHE A 29 3.17 5.44 -17.73
N GLU A 30 3.54 4.83 -18.86
CA GLU A 30 4.41 3.64 -18.86
C GLU A 30 5.83 4.00 -18.43
N ALA A 31 6.32 5.17 -18.86
CA ALA A 31 7.62 5.69 -18.42
C ALA A 31 7.69 5.96 -16.90
N LEU A 32 6.56 6.30 -16.26
CA LEU A 32 6.45 6.50 -14.80
C LEU A 32 6.37 5.18 -14.00
N GLN A 33 6.10 4.04 -14.65
CA GLN A 33 6.08 2.73 -14.01
C GLN A 33 7.47 2.08 -13.91
N GLY A 34 8.43 2.48 -14.76
CA GLY A 34 9.78 1.90 -14.85
C GLY A 34 10.72 2.22 -13.68
N THR A 35 12.01 1.86 -13.84
CA THR A 35 13.09 2.00 -12.83
C THR A 35 14.11 3.08 -13.19
N SER A 36 13.78 4.00 -14.09
CA SER A 36 14.71 5.01 -14.61
C SER A 36 14.87 6.22 -13.68
N GLU A 37 15.98 6.96 -13.81
CA GLU A 37 16.21 8.28 -13.18
C GLU A 37 15.06 9.27 -13.45
N TYR A 38 14.36 9.07 -14.57
CA TYR A 38 13.15 9.81 -14.92
C TYR A 38 12.06 9.71 -13.85
N LYS A 39 11.89 8.56 -13.21
CA LYS A 39 10.90 8.35 -12.14
C LYS A 39 11.29 9.09 -10.86
N GLU A 40 12.55 9.00 -10.43
CA GLU A 40 13.01 9.69 -9.22
C GLU A 40 12.94 11.21 -9.38
N LYS A 41 13.17 11.72 -10.60
CA LYS A 41 12.99 13.14 -10.93
C LYS A 41 11.59 13.68 -10.62
N TYR A 42 10.54 12.90 -10.88
CA TYR A 42 9.15 13.31 -10.66
C TYR A 42 8.54 12.76 -9.37
N ARG A 43 9.19 11.81 -8.70
CA ARG A 43 8.67 11.16 -7.49
C ARG A 43 8.30 12.17 -6.41
N LYS A 44 9.20 13.11 -6.12
CA LYS A 44 8.96 14.13 -5.09
C LYS A 44 7.76 15.01 -5.43
N ALA A 45 7.71 15.56 -6.65
CA ALA A 45 6.61 16.40 -7.10
C ALA A 45 5.26 15.64 -7.11
N MET A 46 5.26 14.37 -7.52
CA MET A 46 4.07 13.53 -7.52
C MET A 46 3.58 13.22 -6.10
N ILE A 47 4.50 12.99 -5.15
CA ILE A 47 4.15 12.82 -3.73
C ILE A 47 3.54 14.11 -3.19
N GLU A 48 4.20 15.25 -3.39
CA GLU A 48 3.71 16.56 -2.91
C GLU A 48 2.32 16.89 -3.48
N TRP A 49 2.12 16.64 -4.77
CA TRP A 49 0.80 16.77 -5.40
C TRP A 49 -0.24 15.83 -4.79
N GLY A 50 0.12 14.56 -4.60
CA GLY A 50 -0.74 13.58 -3.95
C GLY A 50 -1.14 14.02 -2.54
N GLU A 51 -0.21 14.57 -1.76
CA GLU A 51 -0.54 15.12 -0.44
C GLU A 51 -1.46 16.33 -0.52
N ASN A 52 -1.27 17.23 -1.49
CA ASN A 52 -2.17 18.37 -1.67
C ASN A 52 -3.61 17.89 -1.93
N ILE A 53 -3.79 16.90 -2.82
CA ILE A 53 -5.11 16.32 -3.09
C ILE A 53 -5.69 15.66 -1.83
N ARG A 54 -4.88 14.91 -1.06
CA ARG A 54 -5.35 14.28 0.19
C ARG A 54 -5.74 15.28 1.28
N ARG A 55 -5.11 16.47 1.32
CA ARG A 55 -5.50 17.52 2.27
C ARG A 55 -6.87 18.11 1.96
N GLU A 56 -7.25 18.16 0.70
CA GLU A 56 -8.58 18.59 0.27
C GLU A 56 -9.60 17.45 0.41
N ASP A 57 -9.21 16.24 0.04
CA ASP A 57 -10.05 15.04 0.05
C ASP A 57 -9.22 13.78 0.28
N TYR A 58 -9.14 13.36 1.54
CA TYR A 58 -8.29 12.26 1.95
C TYR A 58 -8.72 10.90 1.38
N GLY A 59 -9.98 10.76 0.95
CA GLY A 59 -10.51 9.53 0.35
C GLY A 59 -10.38 9.48 -1.17
N TYR A 60 -9.87 10.53 -1.81
CA TYR A 60 -9.83 10.65 -3.27
C TYR A 60 -9.16 9.45 -3.96
N PHE A 61 -7.94 9.10 -3.54
CA PHE A 61 -7.21 7.99 -4.16
C PHE A 61 -7.76 6.62 -3.74
N CYS A 62 -8.40 6.50 -2.58
CA CYS A 62 -9.06 5.27 -2.18
C CYS A 62 -10.25 4.95 -3.10
N ARG A 63 -11.12 5.94 -3.35
CA ARG A 63 -12.23 5.78 -4.31
C ARG A 63 -11.73 5.52 -5.73
N ALA A 64 -10.74 6.30 -6.17
CA ALA A 64 -10.15 6.11 -7.49
C ALA A 64 -9.51 4.72 -7.66
N ALA A 65 -8.94 4.13 -6.60
CA ALA A 65 -8.44 2.76 -6.63
C ALA A 65 -9.59 1.75 -6.73
N VAL A 66 -10.65 1.89 -5.93
CA VAL A 66 -11.83 1.01 -5.99
C VAL A 66 -12.41 0.97 -7.40
N ASP A 67 -12.54 2.13 -8.05
CA ASP A 67 -13.04 2.23 -9.43
C ASP A 67 -12.05 1.66 -10.44
N MET A 68 -10.77 2.06 -10.37
CA MET A 68 -9.72 1.65 -11.31
C MET A 68 -9.53 0.13 -11.36
N PHE A 69 -9.71 -0.54 -10.23
CA PHE A 69 -9.52 -1.98 -10.10
C PHE A 69 -10.83 -2.77 -10.17
N HIS A 70 -11.97 -2.13 -10.46
CA HIS A 70 -13.29 -2.77 -10.48
C HIS A 70 -13.59 -3.55 -9.19
N ALA A 71 -13.15 -3.02 -8.04
CA ALA A 71 -13.10 -3.81 -6.81
C ALA A 71 -14.49 -4.24 -6.34
N ILE A 72 -15.52 -3.42 -6.55
CA ILE A 72 -16.93 -3.73 -6.24
C ILE A 72 -17.41 -5.04 -6.88
N GLU A 73 -16.81 -5.49 -7.97
CA GLU A 73 -17.17 -6.75 -8.63
C GLU A 73 -16.56 -7.98 -7.94
N LYS A 74 -15.66 -7.78 -6.98
CA LYS A 74 -14.92 -8.84 -6.28
C LYS A 74 -15.30 -8.88 -4.79
N PRO A 75 -15.50 -10.08 -4.21
CA PRO A 75 -15.80 -10.22 -2.79
C PRO A 75 -14.57 -9.97 -1.89
N VAL A 76 -13.34 -10.17 -2.39
CA VAL A 76 -12.11 -10.02 -1.59
C VAL A 76 -11.23 -8.91 -2.16
N TRP A 77 -10.91 -7.92 -1.33
CA TRP A 77 -10.07 -6.78 -1.70
C TRP A 77 -8.75 -6.84 -0.92
N ILE A 78 -7.62 -6.80 -1.63
CA ILE A 78 -6.29 -6.73 -1.03
C ILE A 78 -5.68 -5.39 -1.41
N VAL A 79 -5.54 -4.49 -0.44
CA VAL A 79 -4.91 -3.17 -0.66
C VAL A 79 -3.47 -3.21 -0.18
N SER A 80 -2.53 -3.23 -1.11
CA SER A 80 -1.14 -3.63 -0.81
C SER A 80 -0.16 -2.52 -0.44
N ASP A 81 -0.48 -1.26 -0.74
CA ASP A 81 0.44 -0.12 -0.65
C ASP A 81 -0.14 1.07 0.14
N ILE A 82 -0.94 0.75 1.16
CA ILE A 82 -1.37 1.73 2.17
C ILE A 82 -0.12 2.28 2.87
N ARG A 83 0.00 3.61 2.89
CA ARG A 83 1.17 4.30 3.44
C ARG A 83 0.81 5.43 4.39
N ARG A 84 -0.47 5.85 4.45
CA ARG A 84 -0.93 6.95 5.30
C ARG A 84 -2.08 6.51 6.20
N LYS A 85 -2.14 7.11 7.38
CA LYS A 85 -3.26 6.93 8.32
C LYS A 85 -4.60 7.35 7.72
N SER A 86 -4.59 8.37 6.87
CA SER A 86 -5.80 8.83 6.18
C SER A 86 -6.38 7.77 5.25
N ASP A 87 -5.54 6.98 4.57
CA ASP A 87 -6.01 5.85 3.76
C ASP A 87 -6.67 4.80 4.67
N LEU A 88 -6.04 4.45 5.80
CA LEU A 88 -6.61 3.52 6.79
C LEU A 88 -7.93 4.03 7.38
N GLN A 89 -7.96 5.30 7.76
CA GLN A 89 -9.14 5.96 8.30
C GLN A 89 -10.30 5.86 7.30
N TRP A 90 -10.07 6.17 6.03
CA TRP A 90 -11.10 6.09 5.02
C TRP A 90 -11.67 4.67 4.89
N PHE A 91 -10.81 3.64 4.81
CA PHE A 91 -11.32 2.26 4.75
C PHE A 91 -12.05 1.85 6.03
N ARG A 92 -11.59 2.28 7.22
CA ARG A 92 -12.27 2.01 8.49
C ARG A 92 -13.66 2.63 8.56
N GLU A 93 -13.80 3.87 8.12
CA GLU A 93 -15.08 4.58 8.09
C GLU A 93 -16.07 3.93 7.12
N ASN A 94 -15.60 3.39 5.98
CA ASN A 94 -16.45 2.87 4.92
C ASN A 94 -16.68 1.34 4.98
N PHE A 95 -15.78 0.58 5.61
CA PHE A 95 -15.76 -0.89 5.56
C PHE A 95 -15.41 -1.56 6.90
N SER A 96 -15.51 -0.86 8.04
CA SER A 96 -15.14 -1.37 9.38
C SER A 96 -15.55 -2.81 9.69
N ASN A 97 -16.76 -3.24 9.29
CA ASN A 97 -17.28 -4.57 9.59
C ASN A 97 -16.70 -5.71 8.73
N VAL A 98 -16.04 -5.37 7.62
CA VAL A 98 -15.57 -6.34 6.59
C VAL A 98 -14.11 -6.12 6.22
N MET A 99 -13.35 -5.41 7.06
CA MET A 99 -11.92 -5.16 6.83
C MET A 99 -11.07 -5.72 7.97
N LYS A 100 -9.84 -6.07 7.61
CA LYS A 100 -8.76 -6.40 8.54
C LYS A 100 -7.48 -5.70 8.13
N CYS A 101 -6.75 -5.17 9.11
CA CYS A 101 -5.49 -4.47 8.90
C CYS A 101 -4.31 -5.38 9.22
N MET A 102 -3.43 -5.57 8.24
CA MET A 102 -2.23 -6.40 8.37
C MET A 102 -0.97 -5.56 8.21
N ARG A 103 -0.04 -5.65 9.17
CA ARG A 103 1.29 -5.06 9.07
C ARG A 103 2.32 -6.15 8.84
N ILE A 104 3.12 -5.99 7.79
CA ILE A 104 4.29 -6.82 7.54
C ILE A 104 5.51 -6.01 8.00
N THR A 105 6.35 -6.61 8.85
CA THR A 105 7.56 -5.98 9.38
C THR A 105 8.75 -6.93 9.33
N SER A 106 9.96 -6.39 9.28
CA SER A 106 11.22 -7.14 9.34
C SER A 106 12.17 -6.38 10.23
N SER A 107 12.99 -7.08 11.00
CA SER A 107 14.04 -6.44 11.80
C SER A 107 15.06 -5.72 10.91
N ASP A 108 15.63 -4.62 11.40
CA ASP A 108 16.64 -3.87 10.66
C ASP A 108 17.86 -4.71 10.30
N ASN A 109 18.22 -5.68 11.14
CA ASN A 109 19.29 -6.64 10.84
C ASN A 109 18.97 -7.44 9.57
N ILE A 110 17.77 -8.03 9.48
CA ILE A 110 17.34 -8.80 8.31
C ILE A 110 17.18 -7.89 7.08
N ARG A 111 16.65 -6.67 7.24
CA ARG A 111 16.58 -5.69 6.15
C ARG A 111 17.96 -5.36 5.61
N THR A 112 18.93 -5.14 6.50
CA THR A 112 20.34 -4.85 6.15
C THR A 112 20.98 -6.03 5.43
N GLN A 113 20.75 -7.26 5.89
CA GLN A 113 21.20 -8.47 5.20
C GLN A 113 20.63 -8.59 3.76
N ARG A 114 19.42 -8.06 3.54
CA ARG A 114 18.77 -7.98 2.22
C ARG A 114 19.23 -6.78 1.39
N GLY A 115 20.21 -6.02 1.86
CA GLY A 115 20.79 -4.87 1.15
C GLY A 115 20.09 -3.53 1.41
N TRP A 116 19.21 -3.44 2.42
CA TRP A 116 18.68 -2.16 2.86
C TRP A 116 19.78 -1.34 3.55
N VAL A 117 19.88 -0.07 3.18
CA VAL A 117 20.74 0.92 3.83
C VAL A 117 19.87 2.12 4.12
N PHE A 118 19.78 2.51 5.40
CA PHE A 118 19.02 3.69 5.80
C PHE A 118 19.51 4.93 5.03
N THR A 119 18.58 5.59 4.35
CA THR A 119 18.82 6.78 3.53
C THR A 119 17.97 7.93 4.08
N PRO A 120 18.59 8.93 4.73
CA PRO A 120 17.88 10.13 5.19
C PRO A 120 17.18 10.84 4.02
N GLY A 121 15.96 11.34 4.25
CA GLY A 121 15.11 11.93 3.22
C GLY A 121 14.38 10.92 2.33
N VAL A 122 14.58 9.62 2.53
CA VAL A 122 13.88 8.53 1.81
C VAL A 122 13.20 7.57 2.78
N ASP A 123 13.92 7.08 3.80
CA ASP A 123 13.37 6.13 4.78
C ASP A 123 12.63 6.82 5.95
N ASP A 124 12.85 8.12 6.15
CA ASP A 124 12.28 8.92 7.24
C ASP A 124 11.12 9.84 6.79
N VAL A 125 10.75 9.80 5.52
CA VAL A 125 9.61 10.56 4.99
C VAL A 125 8.29 9.82 5.23
N GLU A 126 7.20 10.58 5.33
CA GLU A 126 5.85 10.06 5.64
C GLU A 126 5.41 8.90 4.72
N SER A 127 5.88 8.87 3.46
CA SER A 127 5.56 7.75 2.56
C SER A 127 6.09 6.40 3.03
N GLU A 128 7.13 6.36 3.86
CA GLU A 128 7.72 5.13 4.40
C GLU A 128 7.40 4.93 5.89
N CYS A 129 7.33 5.99 6.70
CA CYS A 129 7.11 5.92 8.16
C CYS A 129 5.70 6.31 8.62
N GLY A 130 4.79 6.69 7.71
CA GLY A 130 3.48 7.27 8.03
C GLY A 130 2.51 6.37 8.81
N LEU A 131 2.90 5.12 9.07
CA LEU A 131 2.11 4.12 9.81
C LEU A 131 2.86 3.54 11.02
N ASP A 132 4.04 4.06 11.36
CA ASP A 132 4.91 3.44 12.38
C ASP A 132 4.39 3.58 13.81
N ASP A 133 3.55 4.59 14.08
CA ASP A 133 2.89 4.79 15.38
C ASP A 133 1.47 4.19 15.43
N VAL A 134 1.02 3.54 14.36
CA VAL A 134 -0.24 2.79 14.35
C VAL A 134 -0.04 1.46 15.08
N THR A 135 -0.88 1.16 16.06
CA THR A 135 -0.75 -0.02 16.93
C THR A 135 -1.94 -0.97 16.88
N ASP A 136 -3.05 -0.56 16.28
CA ASP A 136 -4.32 -1.30 16.21
C ASP A 136 -4.42 -2.20 14.97
N TRP A 137 -3.35 -2.96 14.70
CA TRP A 137 -3.32 -3.97 13.63
C TRP A 137 -4.04 -5.25 14.06
N ASP A 138 -4.85 -5.84 13.18
CA ASP A 138 -5.45 -7.15 13.41
C ASP A 138 -4.41 -8.27 13.33
N TRP A 139 -3.45 -8.13 12.42
CA TRP A 139 -2.36 -9.08 12.22
C TRP A 139 -1.02 -8.38 12.06
N LEU A 140 -0.01 -8.88 12.77
CA LEU A 140 1.37 -8.46 12.64
C LEU A 140 2.20 -9.65 12.17
N ILE A 141 2.80 -9.53 10.98
CA ILE A 141 3.60 -10.58 10.35
C ILE A 141 5.07 -10.18 10.38
N TYR A 142 5.88 -11.02 11.01
CA TYR A 142 7.34 -10.86 11.03
C TYR A 142 7.95 -11.62 9.86
N ASN A 143 8.47 -10.88 8.87
CA ASN A 143 9.21 -11.45 7.75
C ASN A 143 10.72 -11.44 8.07
N ASN A 144 11.12 -12.24 9.05
CA ASN A 144 12.52 -12.38 9.48
C ASN A 144 13.27 -13.54 8.80
N GLY A 145 12.65 -14.21 7.82
CA GLY A 145 13.27 -15.31 7.06
C GLY A 145 12.98 -16.71 7.59
N ASP A 146 12.17 -16.83 8.64
CA ASP A 146 11.64 -18.11 9.11
C ASP A 146 10.34 -18.45 8.35
N GLN A 147 10.39 -19.54 7.57
CA GLN A 147 9.26 -19.99 6.75
C GLN A 147 8.12 -20.55 7.62
N GLU A 148 8.42 -21.23 8.72
CA GLU A 148 7.41 -21.80 9.60
C GLU A 148 6.67 -20.69 10.36
N GLU A 149 7.40 -19.68 10.85
CA GLU A 149 6.82 -18.50 11.48
C GLU A 149 5.90 -17.73 10.51
N TYR A 150 6.35 -17.57 9.26
CA TYR A 150 5.56 -16.91 8.21
C TYR A 150 4.28 -17.67 7.88
N GLU A 151 4.36 -18.99 7.70
CA GLU A 151 3.19 -19.83 7.41
C GLU A 151 2.20 -19.84 8.58
N ALA A 152 2.70 -19.92 9.81
CA ALA A 152 1.89 -19.85 11.01
C ALA A 152 1.17 -18.48 11.12
N ALA A 153 1.85 -17.39 10.79
CA ALA A 153 1.28 -16.04 10.81
C ALA A 153 0.22 -15.82 9.71
N LEU A 154 0.36 -16.47 8.55
CA LEU A 154 -0.62 -16.36 7.45
C LEU A 154 -1.86 -17.24 7.64
N LYS A 155 -1.77 -18.33 8.40
CA LYS A 155 -2.89 -19.22 8.64
C LYS A 155 -4.18 -18.50 9.09
N PRO A 156 -4.18 -17.63 10.12
CA PRO A 156 -5.38 -16.91 10.53
C PRO A 156 -5.93 -15.96 9.45
N VAL A 157 -5.06 -15.40 8.60
CA VAL A 157 -5.47 -14.55 7.47
C VAL A 157 -6.25 -15.38 6.45
N LEU A 158 -5.73 -16.55 6.08
CA LEU A 158 -6.38 -17.46 5.13
C LEU A 158 -7.66 -18.08 5.69
N GLU A 159 -7.75 -18.26 7.01
CA GLU A 159 -8.98 -18.73 7.66
C GLU A 159 -10.07 -17.67 7.68
N TRP A 160 -9.71 -16.39 7.88
CA TRP A 160 -10.66 -15.28 7.84
C TRP A 160 -11.25 -15.02 6.44
N LEU A 161 -10.50 -15.36 5.39
CA LEU A 161 -10.91 -15.15 3.99
C LEU A 161 -11.85 -16.24 3.43
N LYS A 162 -12.18 -17.27 4.23
CA LYS A 162 -13.12 -18.33 3.84
C LYS A 162 -14.56 -17.94 4.18
#